data_AF-A0A258HCR2-F1
#
_entry.id   AF-A0A258HCR2-F1
#
_cell.length_a   1.000
_cell.length_b   1.000
_cell.length_c   1.000
_cell.angle_alpha   90.00
_cell.angle_beta   90.00
_cell.angle_gamma   90.00
#
_symmetry.space_group_name_H-M   'P 1'
#
loop_
_entity.id
_entity.type
_entity.pdbx_description
1 polymer ?
#
loop_
_entity_poly.entity_id
_entity_poly.type
_entity_poly.pdbx_seq_one_letter_code
_entity_poly.pdbx_strand_id
1 'polypeptide(L)'
;MGWLALGVFVLAVAAVVLGGLGFRWDPFGLDRRRLDRAEASVAAATQQAAARTAEAEGQAGQVARLDAAVQSAVTLERATARSIQTARTADDSSLPLPADRADRLRDHDRELCRIAPDLVGCPAAPHPAGDGEPALRVASSSRRPDPG
;
A
#
# COMPACT_ATOMS: atom_id res chain seq x y z
N MET A 1 -25.61 33.35 65.54
CA MET A 1 -25.45 32.19 64.62
C MET A 1 -26.45 32.18 63.45
N GLY A 2 -27.71 32.62 63.61
CA GLY A 2 -28.71 32.58 62.52
C GLY A 2 -28.38 33.39 61.25
N TRP A 3 -27.61 34.46 61.37
CA TRP A 3 -27.18 35.26 60.21
C TRP A 3 -26.24 34.52 59.26
N LEU A 4 -25.42 33.59 59.76
CA LEU A 4 -24.57 32.76 58.91
C LEU A 4 -25.40 31.74 58.13
N ALA A 5 -26.39 31.12 58.77
CA ALA A 5 -27.30 30.19 58.10
C ALA A 5 -28.12 30.90 57.00
N LEU A 6 -28.60 32.11 57.26
CA LEU A 6 -29.31 32.93 56.28
C LEU A 6 -28.39 33.31 55.10
N GLY A 7 -27.16 33.72 55.40
CA GLY A 7 -26.16 34.06 54.38
C GLY A 7 -25.82 32.88 53.47
N VAL A 8 -25.59 31.69 54.04
CA VAL A 8 -25.32 30.45 53.29
C VAL A 8 -26.51 30.06 52.44
N PHE A 9 -27.73 30.17 52.97
CA PHE A 9 -28.94 29.83 52.23
C PHE A 9 -29.14 30.75 51.01
N VAL A 10 -28.97 32.05 51.18
CA VAL A 10 -29.06 33.03 50.07
C VAL A 10 -27.98 32.77 49.01
N LEU A 11 -26.75 32.43 49.43
CA LEU A 11 -25.66 32.09 48.51
C LEU A 11 -25.95 30.80 47.72
N ALA A 12 -26.53 29.79 48.38
CA ALA A 12 -26.91 28.55 47.73
C ALA A 12 -28.03 28.76 46.70
N VAL A 13 -29.08 29.53 47.06
CA VAL A 13 -30.16 29.88 46.13
C VAL A 13 -29.63 30.71 44.97
N ALA A 14 -28.77 31.70 45.22
CA ALA A 14 -28.15 32.49 44.16
C ALA A 14 -27.30 31.61 43.24
N ALA A 15 -26.49 30.68 43.77
CA ALA A 15 -25.71 29.76 42.96
C ALA A 15 -26.58 28.84 42.08
N VAL A 16 -27.71 28.35 42.61
CA VAL A 16 -28.66 27.53 41.85
C VAL A 16 -29.36 28.35 40.77
N VAL A 17 -29.80 29.56 41.07
CA VAL A 17 -30.45 30.46 40.10
C VAL A 17 -29.48 30.89 39.01
N LEU A 18 -28.25 31.27 39.35
CA LEU A 18 -27.21 31.62 38.38
C LEU A 18 -26.79 30.39 37.54
N GLY A 19 -26.67 29.21 38.16
CA GLY A 19 -26.41 27.97 37.46
C GLY A 19 -27.54 27.58 36.49
N GLY A 20 -28.80 27.78 36.89
CA GLY A 20 -29.99 27.55 36.05
C GLY A 20 -30.14 28.56 34.91
N LEU A 21 -29.59 29.77 35.06
CA LEU A 21 -29.51 30.81 34.03
C LEU A 21 -28.27 30.65 33.10
N GLY A 22 -27.45 29.61 33.30
CA GLY A 22 -26.28 29.31 32.47
C GLY A 22 -25.02 30.09 32.85
N PHE A 23 -25.00 30.80 33.98
CA PHE A 23 -23.84 31.54 34.47
C PHE A 23 -22.82 30.59 35.07
N ARG A 24 -21.92 30.07 34.22
CA ARG A 24 -20.82 29.20 34.64
C ARG A 24 -19.62 30.02 35.08
N TRP A 25 -19.34 30.03 36.38
CA TRP A 25 -18.10 30.59 36.90
C TRP A 25 -16.94 29.64 36.57
N ASP A 26 -16.17 29.95 35.51
CA ASP A 26 -14.96 29.20 35.09
C ASP A 26 -13.78 30.17 34.92
N PRO A 27 -13.12 30.58 36.03
CA PRO A 27 -12.05 31.58 36.00
C PRO A 27 -10.77 31.09 35.29
N PHE A 28 -10.63 29.79 35.05
CA PHE A 28 -9.45 29.19 34.43
C PHE A 28 -9.70 28.64 33.01
N GLY A 29 -10.93 28.77 32.49
CA GLY A 29 -11.32 28.31 31.16
C GLY A 29 -11.20 26.79 30.98
N LEU A 30 -11.34 26.02 32.06
CA LEU A 30 -11.08 24.57 32.06
C LEU A 30 -12.03 23.82 31.14
N ASP A 31 -13.31 24.16 31.08
CA ASP A 31 -14.19 23.40 30.19
C ASP A 31 -14.07 23.82 28.74
N ARG A 32 -13.62 25.06 28.44
CA ARG A 32 -13.23 25.41 27.06
C ARG A 32 -12.08 24.51 26.62
N ARG A 33 -11.04 24.38 27.45
CA ARG A 33 -9.92 23.46 27.18
C ARG A 33 -10.35 22.00 27.09
N ARG A 34 -11.36 21.55 27.86
CA ARG A 34 -11.89 20.19 27.75
C ARG A 34 -12.64 19.99 26.43
N LEU A 35 -13.44 20.98 26.04
CA LEU A 35 -14.17 20.97 24.77
C LEU A 35 -13.18 20.99 23.59
N ASP A 36 -12.19 21.88 23.60
CA ASP A 36 -11.14 21.93 22.56
C ASP A 36 -10.39 20.59 22.43
N ARG A 37 -10.08 19.94 23.57
CA ARG A 37 -9.44 18.61 23.56
C ARG A 37 -10.37 17.51 23.05
N ALA A 38 -11.66 17.60 23.35
CA ALA A 38 -12.66 16.65 22.86
C ALA A 38 -12.88 16.82 21.35
N GLU A 39 -12.97 18.05 20.85
CA GLU A 39 -13.05 18.34 19.42
C GLU A 39 -11.78 17.87 18.68
N ALA A 40 -10.60 18.14 19.25
CA ALA A 40 -9.34 17.68 18.69
C ALA A 40 -9.22 16.15 18.67
N SER A 41 -9.71 15.44 19.70
CA SER A 41 -9.67 13.98 19.73
C SER A 41 -10.64 13.35 18.73
N VAL A 42 -11.83 13.94 18.55
CA VAL A 42 -12.79 13.52 17.52
C VAL A 42 -12.22 13.78 16.13
N ALA A 43 -11.63 14.95 15.88
CA ALA A 43 -11.00 15.27 14.60
C ALA A 43 -9.83 14.31 14.28
N ALA A 44 -9.01 13.96 15.28
CA ALA A 44 -7.95 12.98 15.10
C ALA A 44 -8.52 11.57 14.82
N ALA A 45 -9.58 11.17 15.53
CA ALA A 45 -10.22 9.87 15.32
C ALA A 45 -10.86 9.75 13.93
N THR A 46 -11.49 10.80 13.42
CA THR A 46 -12.07 10.80 12.06
C THR A 46 -10.99 10.76 10.99
N GLN A 47 -9.88 11.48 11.17
CA GLN A 47 -8.73 11.40 10.27
C GLN A 47 -8.09 10.01 10.29
N GLN A 48 -7.93 9.38 11.45
CA GLN A 48 -7.41 8.02 11.55
C GLN A 48 -8.35 7.00 10.92
N ALA A 49 -9.67 7.16 11.10
CA ALA A 49 -10.65 6.29 10.45
C ALA A 49 -10.57 6.41 8.92
N ALA A 50 -10.52 7.64 8.39
CA ALA A 50 -10.36 7.90 6.96
C ALA A 50 -9.04 7.35 6.40
N ALA A 51 -7.95 7.45 7.16
CA ALA A 51 -6.66 6.87 6.77
C ALA A 51 -6.75 5.34 6.69
N ARG A 52 -7.34 4.68 7.71
CA ARG A 52 -7.51 3.22 7.73
C ARG A 52 -8.41 2.73 6.60
N THR A 53 -9.47 3.47 6.25
CA THR A 53 -10.32 3.09 5.11
C THR A 53 -9.56 3.21 3.80
N ALA A 54 -8.79 4.29 3.59
CA ALA A 54 -7.98 4.45 2.40
C ALA A 54 -6.87 3.38 2.30
N GLU A 55 -6.24 3.01 3.42
CA GLU A 55 -5.28 1.91 3.48
C GLU A 55 -5.94 0.57 3.14
N ALA A 56 -7.12 0.27 3.69
CA ALA A 56 -7.86 -0.95 3.41
C ALA A 56 -8.30 -1.04 1.93
N GLU A 57 -8.80 0.04 1.35
CA GLU A 57 -9.14 0.13 -0.07
C GLU A 57 -7.90 -0.05 -0.96
N GLY A 58 -6.78 0.56 -0.58
CA GLY A 58 -5.50 0.40 -1.26
C GLY A 58 -4.99 -1.04 -1.22
N GLN A 59 -5.06 -1.69 -0.06
CA GLN A 59 -4.70 -3.10 0.10
C GLN A 59 -5.60 -4.01 -0.73
N ALA A 60 -6.92 -3.82 -0.69
CA ALA A 60 -7.86 -4.58 -1.50
C ALA A 60 -7.59 -4.44 -3.00
N GLY A 61 -7.30 -3.22 -3.46
CA GLY A 61 -6.94 -2.97 -4.86
C GLY A 61 -5.59 -3.57 -5.27
N GLN A 62 -4.62 -3.69 -4.37
CA GLN A 62 -3.36 -4.39 -4.64
C GLN A 62 -3.56 -5.91 -4.73
N VAL A 63 -4.31 -6.49 -3.80
CA VAL A 63 -4.65 -7.93 -3.83
C VAL A 63 -5.39 -8.28 -5.10
N ALA A 64 -6.41 -7.50 -5.50
CA ALA A 64 -7.15 -7.74 -6.73
C ALA A 64 -6.27 -7.70 -7.99
N ARG A 65 -5.30 -6.78 -8.06
CA ARG A 65 -4.34 -6.69 -9.17
C ARG A 65 -3.38 -7.87 -9.20
N LEU A 66 -2.90 -8.29 -8.04
CA LEU A 66 -2.03 -9.47 -7.93
C LEU A 66 -2.78 -10.74 -8.34
N ASP A 67 -3.99 -10.94 -7.84
CA ASP A 67 -4.84 -12.08 -8.19
C ASP A 67 -5.12 -12.13 -9.69
N ALA A 68 -5.42 -10.98 -10.31
CA ALA A 68 -5.61 -10.91 -11.76
C ALA A 68 -4.33 -11.28 -12.54
N ALA A 69 -3.17 -10.82 -12.08
CA ALA A 69 -1.88 -11.16 -12.70
C ALA A 69 -1.50 -12.64 -12.52
N VAL A 70 -1.78 -13.23 -11.34
CA VAL A 70 -1.57 -14.66 -11.09
C VAL A 70 -2.50 -15.49 -11.96
N GLN A 71 -3.78 -15.10 -12.06
CA GLN A 71 -4.76 -15.82 -12.87
C GLN A 71 -4.42 -15.77 -14.35
N SER A 72 -3.93 -14.63 -14.85
CA SER A 72 -3.47 -14.53 -16.24
C SER A 72 -2.22 -15.38 -16.48
N ALA A 73 -1.25 -15.38 -15.56
CA ALA A 73 -0.06 -16.24 -15.63
C ALA A 73 -0.43 -17.73 -15.68
N VAL A 74 -1.29 -18.20 -14.77
CA VAL A 74 -1.74 -19.60 -14.75
C VAL A 74 -2.51 -19.96 -16.04
N THR A 75 -3.31 -19.05 -16.56
CA THR A 75 -4.05 -19.27 -17.81
C THR A 75 -3.10 -19.39 -19.00
N LEU A 76 -2.09 -18.51 -19.07
CA LEU A 76 -1.06 -18.53 -20.09
C LEU A 76 -0.22 -19.81 -20.02
N GLU A 77 0.19 -20.22 -18.82
CA GLU A 77 0.95 -21.47 -18.59
C GLU A 77 0.15 -22.68 -19.06
N ARG A 78 -1.14 -22.77 -18.71
CA ARG A 78 -2.02 -23.86 -19.15
C ARG A 78 -2.22 -23.87 -20.66
N ALA A 79 -2.43 -22.71 -21.27
CA ALA A 79 -2.58 -22.60 -22.71
C ALA A 79 -1.29 -23.04 -23.42
N THR A 80 -0.13 -22.56 -22.94
CA THR A 80 1.19 -22.90 -23.48
C THR A 80 1.48 -24.39 -23.33
N ALA A 81 1.21 -24.99 -22.17
CA ALA A 81 1.38 -26.42 -21.93
C ALA A 81 0.55 -27.27 -22.89
N ARG A 82 -0.72 -26.87 -23.14
CA ARG A 82 -1.58 -27.53 -24.12
C ARG A 82 -1.01 -27.40 -25.54
N SER A 83 -0.58 -26.21 -25.94
CA SER A 83 0.03 -25.99 -27.26
C SER A 83 1.29 -26.83 -27.46
N ILE A 84 2.16 -26.92 -26.45
CA ILE A 84 3.35 -27.77 -26.48
C ILE A 84 2.94 -29.24 -26.61
N GLN A 85 1.94 -29.68 -25.84
CA GLN A 85 1.47 -31.06 -25.91
C GLN A 85 0.92 -31.37 -27.31
N THR A 86 0.07 -30.51 -27.87
CA THR A 86 -0.46 -30.66 -29.22
C THR A 86 0.67 -30.73 -30.26
N ALA A 87 1.67 -29.85 -30.17
CA ALA A 87 2.80 -29.86 -31.10
C ALA A 87 3.62 -31.16 -31.01
N ARG A 88 3.79 -31.72 -29.80
CA ARG A 88 4.51 -32.99 -29.58
C ARG A 88 3.75 -34.22 -30.07
N THR A 89 2.42 -34.18 -30.07
CA THR A 89 1.57 -35.30 -30.50
C THR A 89 1.11 -35.17 -31.94
N ALA A 90 1.47 -34.09 -32.64
CA ALA A 90 1.09 -33.90 -34.03
C ALA A 90 1.79 -34.95 -34.93
N ASP A 91 1.11 -35.33 -36.01
CA ASP A 91 1.62 -36.35 -36.94
C ASP A 91 2.97 -35.96 -37.57
N ASP A 92 3.20 -34.66 -37.75
CA ASP A 92 4.42 -34.09 -38.30
C ASP A 92 5.50 -33.78 -37.26
N SER A 93 5.29 -34.13 -35.98
CA SER A 93 6.22 -33.84 -34.88
C SER A 93 7.63 -34.42 -35.07
N SER A 94 7.77 -35.48 -35.87
CA SER A 94 9.05 -36.11 -36.20
C SER A 94 9.67 -35.66 -37.52
N LEU A 95 8.93 -34.85 -38.31
CA LEU A 95 9.40 -34.36 -39.58
C LEU A 95 10.31 -33.13 -39.38
N PRO A 96 11.49 -33.08 -40.02
CA PRO A 96 12.35 -31.90 -39.96
C PRO A 96 11.65 -30.70 -40.63
N LEU A 97 11.87 -29.50 -40.09
CA LEU A 97 11.34 -28.28 -40.69
C LEU A 97 11.95 -28.05 -42.09
N PRO A 98 11.13 -27.68 -43.09
CA PRO A 98 11.63 -27.19 -44.38
C PRO A 98 12.57 -26.00 -44.21
N ALA A 99 13.63 -25.93 -45.01
CA ALA A 99 14.68 -24.92 -44.88
C ALA A 99 14.15 -23.48 -45.01
N ASP A 100 13.25 -23.24 -45.98
CA ASP A 100 12.61 -21.94 -46.20
C ASP A 100 11.80 -21.48 -44.98
N ARG A 101 11.14 -22.42 -44.29
CA ARG A 101 10.37 -22.16 -43.09
C ARG A 101 11.27 -21.86 -41.89
N ALA A 102 12.36 -22.61 -41.76
CA ALA A 102 13.35 -22.37 -40.71
C ALA A 102 14.01 -20.98 -40.87
N ASP A 103 14.29 -20.56 -42.10
CA ASP A 103 14.87 -19.23 -42.36
C ASP A 103 13.91 -18.10 -42.00
N ARG A 104 12.63 -18.20 -42.41
CA ARG A 104 11.59 -17.24 -41.98
C ARG A 104 11.45 -17.15 -40.46
N LEU A 105 11.53 -18.30 -39.77
CA LEU A 105 11.44 -18.31 -38.30
C LEU A 105 12.65 -17.58 -37.68
N ARG A 106 13.86 -17.82 -38.18
CA ARG A 106 15.07 -17.11 -37.72
C ARG A 106 15.00 -15.61 -37.99
N ASP A 107 14.42 -15.19 -39.12
CA ASP A 107 14.22 -13.77 -39.42
C ASP A 107 13.27 -13.12 -38.40
N HIS A 108 12.17 -13.80 -38.06
CA HIS A 108 11.26 -13.34 -37.01
C HIS A 108 11.92 -13.32 -35.62
N ASP A 109 12.71 -14.32 -35.27
CA ASP A 109 13.44 -14.34 -33.99
C ASP A 109 14.42 -13.16 -33.89
N ARG A 110 15.11 -12.84 -35.01
CA ARG A 110 15.99 -11.66 -35.08
C ARG A 110 15.21 -10.35 -34.90
N GLU A 111 14.04 -10.25 -35.51
CA GLU A 111 13.16 -9.09 -35.38
C GLU A 111 12.61 -8.95 -33.94
N LEU A 112 12.25 -10.05 -33.30
CA LEU A 112 11.82 -10.07 -31.90
C LEU A 112 12.93 -9.59 -30.98
N CYS A 113 14.15 -10.10 -31.15
CA CYS A 113 15.31 -9.67 -30.37
C CYS A 113 15.70 -8.21 -30.63
N ARG A 114 15.39 -7.67 -31.82
CA ARG A 114 15.59 -6.24 -32.11
C ARG A 114 14.63 -5.35 -31.33
N ILE A 115 13.39 -5.80 -31.14
CA ILE A 115 12.35 -5.03 -30.43
C ILE A 115 12.49 -5.19 -28.90
N ALA A 116 12.84 -6.39 -28.44
CA ALA A 116 12.93 -6.73 -27.02
C ALA A 116 14.28 -7.44 -26.73
N PRO A 117 15.37 -6.67 -26.58
CA PRO A 117 16.73 -7.20 -26.45
C PRO A 117 17.00 -7.88 -25.10
N ASP A 118 16.15 -7.66 -24.11
CA ASP A 118 16.22 -8.23 -22.76
C ASP A 118 15.55 -9.60 -22.63
N LEU A 119 14.93 -10.11 -23.70
CA LEU A 119 14.36 -11.46 -23.72
C LEU A 119 15.45 -12.53 -23.58
N VAL A 120 15.15 -13.56 -22.79
CA VAL A 120 16.02 -14.73 -22.62
C VAL A 120 16.19 -15.44 -23.97
N GLY A 121 17.45 -15.66 -24.37
CA GLY A 121 17.79 -16.30 -25.64
C GLY A 121 18.16 -15.33 -26.76
N CYS A 122 17.94 -14.02 -26.57
CA CYS A 122 18.47 -13.01 -27.47
C CYS A 122 19.98 -12.80 -27.24
N PRO A 123 20.73 -12.42 -28.30
CA PRO A 123 22.12 -12.03 -28.12
C PRO A 123 22.18 -10.82 -27.19
N ALA A 124 23.00 -10.89 -26.14
CA ALA A 124 23.16 -9.79 -25.21
C ALA A 124 23.57 -8.53 -25.98
N ALA A 125 22.80 -7.45 -25.82
CA ALA A 125 23.22 -6.14 -26.28
C ALA A 125 24.59 -5.82 -25.64
N PRO A 126 25.56 -5.24 -26.38
CA PRO A 126 26.82 -4.80 -25.79
C PRO A 126 26.53 -3.92 -24.57
N HIS A 127 26.97 -4.34 -23.39
CA HIS A 127 26.70 -3.59 -22.16
C HIS A 127 27.48 -2.27 -22.22
N PRO A 128 26.81 -1.10 -22.16
CA PRO A 128 27.51 0.18 -22.26
C PRO A 128 28.30 0.54 -20.98
N ALA A 129 28.22 -0.24 -19.91
CA ALA A 129 28.95 -0.01 -18.66
C ALA A 129 29.96 -1.13 -18.38
N GLY A 130 30.96 -1.23 -19.26
CA GLY A 130 32.07 -2.19 -19.16
C GLY A 130 33.39 -1.61 -18.65
N ASP A 131 33.42 -0.34 -18.22
CA ASP A 131 34.56 0.26 -17.52
C ASP A 131 34.13 0.56 -16.08
N GLY A 132 34.82 -0.10 -15.14
CA GLY A 132 34.28 -0.44 -13.83
C GLY A 132 33.86 0.70 -12.92
N GLU A 133 32.71 0.51 -12.25
CA GLU A 133 32.46 1.05 -10.92
C GLU A 133 31.73 0.00 -10.07
N PRO A 134 32.23 -0.33 -8.86
CA PRO A 134 31.57 -1.27 -7.97
C PRO A 134 30.32 -0.63 -7.35
N ALA A 135 29.15 -1.22 -7.62
CA ALA A 135 27.88 -0.79 -7.03
C ALA A 135 27.90 -0.96 -5.49
N LEU A 136 27.93 0.19 -4.80
CA LEU A 136 27.31 0.52 -3.50
C LEU A 136 27.00 -0.65 -2.55
N ARG A 137 27.82 -0.77 -1.49
CA ARG A 137 27.44 -1.46 -0.25
C ARG A 137 26.20 -0.78 0.36
N VAL A 138 25.10 -1.52 0.45
CA VAL A 138 23.96 -1.16 1.32
C VAL A 138 24.46 -1.16 2.77
N ALA A 139 24.54 0.02 3.38
CA ALA A 139 24.80 0.16 4.80
C ALA A 139 23.61 -0.38 5.60
N SER A 140 23.78 -1.54 6.23
CA SER A 140 22.86 -2.04 7.25
C SER A 140 23.05 -1.24 8.54
N SER A 141 22.23 -0.19 8.69
CA SER A 141 22.05 0.54 9.94
C SER A 141 20.83 0.00 10.67
N SER A 142 21.06 -0.56 11.86
CA SER A 142 20.29 -0.38 13.12
C SER A 142 20.38 -1.66 13.96
N ARG A 143 21.25 -1.69 14.99
CA ARG A 143 21.00 -1.23 16.37
C ARG A 143 20.25 -2.28 17.18
N ARG A 144 21.02 -3.06 17.94
CA ARG A 144 20.58 -4.00 18.98
C ARG A 144 20.29 -3.19 20.26
N PRO A 145 19.16 -3.37 20.96
CA PRO A 145 19.00 -2.81 22.29
C PRO A 145 19.70 -3.70 23.33
N ASP A 146 20.40 -3.05 24.25
CA ASP A 146 21.09 -3.61 25.40
C ASP A 146 20.12 -3.68 26.59
N PRO A 147 19.97 -4.82 27.30
CA PRO A 147 19.21 -4.89 28.54
C PRO A 147 20.15 -4.65 29.74
N GLY A 148 20.08 -3.43 30.29
CA GLY A 148 20.60 -3.08 31.62
C GLY A 148 19.46 -2.69 32.54
#